data_AF-A0A8T4P4K2-F1
#
_entry.id   AF-A0A8T4P4K2-F1
#
_cell.length_a   1.000
_cell.length_b   1.000
_cell.length_c   1.000
_cell.angle_alpha   90.00
_cell.angle_beta   90.00
_cell.angle_gamma   90.00
#
_symmetry.space_group_name_H-M   'P 1'
#
loop_
_entity.id
_entity.type
_entity.pdbx_description
1 polymer ?
#
loop_
_entity_poly.entity_id
_entity_poly.type
_entity_poly.pdbx_seq_one_letter_code
_entity_poly.pdbx_strand_id
1 'polypeptide(L)'
;MKNYKKDKKLDIHDKKILYELDINSRASAAAIARKIRLSKETVNFRIKRLLKRGNIKYFYSFINASHLGYQYYKIFFKFNKITAEIEKKIIDYLRNEKSCANLRVMEGAYDICFVAMHRFPSGLKEFLSGFYNNFGSYLMQKSMHTIIASHKLNQKILFPGKTVKSILYHGKTSNYSLDKIDLQIIKKLSTQARIRLIELSMAIKEDPNLRVIGQV
;
A
#
# COMPACT_ATOMS: atom_id res chain seq x y z
N MET A 1 -9.41 11.96 -20.92
CA MET A 1 -10.17 11.26 -19.85
C MET A 1 -11.00 10.16 -20.50
N LYS A 2 -10.92 8.91 -20.03
CA LYS A 2 -11.77 7.81 -20.55
C LYS A 2 -13.20 8.02 -20.02
N ASN A 3 -14.17 8.06 -20.94
CA ASN A 3 -15.61 8.16 -20.65
C ASN A 3 -16.09 6.99 -19.78
N TYR A 4 -16.33 7.24 -18.50
CA TYR A 4 -17.01 6.29 -17.62
C TYR A 4 -18.51 6.32 -17.93
N LYS A 5 -18.98 5.30 -18.66
CA LYS A 5 -20.41 5.01 -18.85
C LYS A 5 -21.10 4.95 -17.48
N LYS A 6 -22.17 5.75 -17.33
CA LYS A 6 -23.15 5.83 -16.22
C LYS A 6 -23.16 4.56 -15.35
N ASP A 7 -22.49 4.61 -14.19
CA ASP A 7 -22.29 3.49 -13.30
C ASP A 7 -23.62 3.01 -12.66
N LYS A 8 -23.90 1.72 -12.75
CA LYS A 8 -24.93 1.08 -11.90
C LYS A 8 -24.42 1.18 -10.46
N LYS A 9 -25.07 2.02 -9.64
CA LYS A 9 -24.76 2.30 -8.23
C LYS A 9 -24.44 1.00 -7.47
N LEU A 10 -23.38 1.01 -6.65
CA LEU A 10 -23.01 -0.13 -5.80
C LEU A 10 -24.18 -0.49 -4.88
N ASP A 11 -24.59 -1.75 -4.90
CA ASP A 11 -25.64 -2.24 -4.00
C ASP A 11 -25.07 -2.58 -2.61
N ILE A 12 -25.96 -2.95 -1.68
CA ILE A 12 -25.59 -3.25 -0.30
C ILE A 12 -24.64 -4.45 -0.19
N HIS A 13 -24.74 -5.43 -1.11
CA HIS A 13 -23.88 -6.60 -1.10
C HIS A 13 -22.50 -6.28 -1.66
N ASP A 14 -22.41 -5.44 -2.70
CA ASP A 14 -21.13 -4.93 -3.20
C ASP A 14 -20.38 -4.18 -2.11
N LYS A 15 -21.09 -3.33 -1.36
CA LYS A 15 -20.55 -2.61 -0.20
C LYS A 15 -20.03 -3.55 0.90
N LYS A 16 -20.79 -4.58 1.25
CA LYS A 16 -20.36 -5.61 2.22
C LYS A 16 -19.14 -6.39 1.72
N ILE A 17 -19.08 -6.74 0.44
CA ILE A 17 -17.90 -7.40 -0.16
C ILE A 17 -16.67 -6.50 -0.07
N LEU A 18 -16.80 -5.21 -0.43
CA LEU A 18 -15.71 -4.24 -0.34
C LEU A 18 -15.23 -4.07 1.10
N TYR A 19 -16.15 -3.99 2.06
CA TYR A 19 -15.83 -3.91 3.48
C TYR A 19 -15.03 -5.12 3.98
N GLU A 20 -15.45 -6.35 3.64
CA GLU A 20 -14.71 -7.56 4.03
C GLU A 20 -13.32 -7.65 3.37
N LEU A 21 -13.21 -7.21 2.11
CA LEU A 21 -11.94 -7.17 1.38
C LEU A 21 -10.99 -6.07 1.86
N ASP A 22 -11.50 -4.96 2.39
CA ASP A 22 -10.69 -3.89 2.98
C ASP A 22 -10.03 -4.35 4.29
N ILE A 23 -10.75 -5.17 5.06
CA ILE A 23 -10.24 -5.84 6.27
C ILE A 23 -9.22 -6.92 5.89
N ASN A 24 -9.58 -7.85 5.01
CA ASN A 24 -8.70 -8.92 4.56
C ASN A 24 -8.81 -9.11 3.05
N SER A 25 -7.85 -8.50 2.33
CA SER A 25 -7.78 -8.54 0.87
C SER A 25 -7.55 -9.93 0.30
N ARG A 26 -7.11 -10.90 1.11
CA ARG A 26 -6.89 -12.32 0.74
C ARG A 26 -8.06 -13.24 1.10
N ALA A 27 -9.09 -12.74 1.78
CA ALA A 27 -10.25 -13.54 2.15
C ALA A 27 -10.86 -14.25 0.93
N SER A 28 -11.07 -15.56 1.04
CA SER A 28 -11.67 -16.35 -0.05
C SER A 28 -13.11 -15.93 -0.27
N ALA A 29 -13.62 -16.08 -1.50
CA ALA A 29 -15.02 -15.78 -1.78
C ALA A 29 -15.99 -16.63 -0.93
N ALA A 30 -15.60 -17.86 -0.60
CA ALA A 30 -16.36 -18.71 0.31
C ALA A 30 -16.42 -18.15 1.74
N ALA A 31 -15.30 -17.62 2.25
CA ALA A 31 -15.27 -16.98 3.58
C ALA A 31 -16.13 -15.72 3.63
N ILE A 32 -16.08 -14.89 2.58
CA ILE A 32 -16.91 -13.68 2.47
C ILE A 32 -18.39 -14.07 2.32
N ALA A 33 -18.71 -15.03 1.46
CA ALA A 33 -20.05 -15.56 1.21
C ALA A 33 -20.77 -15.98 2.50
N ARG A 34 -20.09 -16.74 3.37
CA ARG A 34 -20.63 -17.14 4.68
C ARG A 34 -20.99 -15.94 5.55
N LYS A 35 -20.13 -14.91 5.61
CA LYS A 35 -20.36 -13.72 6.44
C LYS A 35 -21.54 -12.88 5.96
N ILE A 36 -21.73 -12.77 4.64
CA ILE A 36 -22.73 -11.86 4.05
C ILE A 36 -24.00 -12.58 3.56
N ARG A 37 -24.10 -13.90 3.81
CA ARG A 37 -25.22 -14.77 3.43
C ARG A 37 -25.53 -14.75 1.92
N LEU A 38 -24.49 -14.95 1.11
CA LEU A 38 -24.61 -15.13 -0.35
C LEU A 38 -23.93 -16.44 -0.78
N SER A 39 -24.18 -16.89 -2.02
CA SER A 39 -23.41 -17.99 -2.59
C SER A 39 -21.97 -17.57 -2.93
N LYS A 40 -21.05 -18.53 -2.92
CA LYS A 40 -19.65 -18.34 -3.29
C LYS A 40 -19.53 -17.83 -4.73
N GLU A 41 -20.38 -18.33 -5.61
CA GLU A 41 -20.44 -18.02 -7.05
C GLU A 41 -20.83 -16.56 -7.25
N THR A 42 -21.87 -16.09 -6.55
CA THR A 42 -22.30 -14.69 -6.58
C THR A 42 -21.22 -13.75 -6.06
N VAL A 43 -20.55 -14.09 -4.95
CA VAL A 43 -19.45 -13.28 -4.42
C VAL A 43 -18.29 -13.22 -5.41
N ASN A 44 -17.87 -14.36 -5.95
CA ASN A 44 -16.80 -14.42 -6.96
C ASN A 44 -17.11 -13.56 -8.19
N PHE A 45 -18.34 -13.66 -8.72
CA PHE A 45 -18.80 -12.86 -9.84
C PHE A 45 -18.73 -11.36 -9.53
N ARG A 46 -19.21 -10.96 -8.34
CA ARG A 46 -19.20 -9.55 -7.90
C ARG A 46 -17.77 -9.02 -7.71
N ILE A 47 -16.85 -9.78 -7.12
CA ILE A 47 -15.44 -9.38 -6.99
C ILE A 47 -14.81 -9.15 -8.38
N LYS A 48 -14.99 -10.08 -9.31
CA LYS A 48 -14.49 -9.94 -10.70
C LYS A 48 -15.09 -8.71 -11.39
N ARG A 49 -16.38 -8.45 -11.18
CA ARG A 49 -17.08 -7.26 -11.70
C ARG A 49 -16.52 -5.97 -11.12
N LEU A 50 -16.29 -5.90 -9.81
CA LEU A 50 -15.75 -4.73 -9.11
C LEU A 50 -14.32 -4.41 -9.57
N LEU A 51 -13.50 -5.43 -9.82
CA LEU A 51 -12.18 -5.28 -10.47
C LEU A 51 -12.30 -4.73 -11.88
N LYS A 52 -13.14 -5.36 -12.73
CA LYS A 52 -13.33 -4.96 -14.13
C LYS A 52 -13.83 -3.52 -14.27
N ARG A 53 -14.63 -3.04 -13.32
CA ARG A 53 -15.18 -1.68 -13.30
C ARG A 53 -14.24 -0.66 -12.64
N GLY A 54 -13.14 -1.09 -12.02
CA GLY A 54 -12.21 -0.21 -11.33
C GLY A 54 -12.69 0.25 -9.95
N ASN A 55 -13.78 -0.31 -9.42
CA ASN A 55 -14.17 -0.11 -8.02
C ASN A 55 -13.12 -0.71 -7.07
N ILE A 56 -12.48 -1.80 -7.50
CA ILE A 56 -11.24 -2.33 -6.89
C ILE A 56 -10.13 -2.15 -7.92
N LYS A 57 -9.09 -1.37 -7.60
CA LYS A 57 -7.97 -1.14 -8.51
C LYS A 57 -6.97 -2.31 -8.50
N TYR A 58 -6.58 -2.78 -7.32
CA TYR A 58 -5.68 -3.91 -7.10
C TYR A 58 -5.73 -4.37 -5.65
N PHE A 59 -5.17 -5.55 -5.37
CA PHE A 59 -4.92 -6.04 -4.02
C PHE A 59 -3.41 -6.10 -3.78
N TYR A 60 -2.95 -5.46 -2.72
CA TYR A 60 -1.54 -5.41 -2.35
C TYR A 60 -1.35 -5.86 -0.89
N SER A 61 -0.14 -6.34 -0.61
CA SER A 61 0.28 -6.72 0.74
C SER A 61 0.84 -5.50 1.46
N PHE A 62 0.51 -5.35 2.75
CA PHE A 62 1.09 -4.31 3.58
C PHE A 62 2.27 -4.89 4.36
N ILE A 63 3.49 -4.55 3.95
CA ILE A 63 4.73 -5.12 4.48
C ILE A 63 5.31 -4.20 5.54
N ASN A 64 5.66 -4.75 6.71
CA ASN A 64 6.41 -4.03 7.73
C ASN A 64 7.92 -4.14 7.45
N ALA A 65 8.48 -3.15 6.73
CA ALA A 65 9.89 -3.12 6.39
C ALA A 65 10.81 -2.88 7.60
N SER A 66 10.26 -2.52 8.76
CA SER A 66 11.04 -2.42 10.00
C SER A 66 11.61 -3.77 10.43
N HIS A 67 10.94 -4.87 10.11
CA HIS A 67 11.50 -6.20 10.33
C HIS A 67 12.69 -6.54 9.39
N LEU A 68 12.86 -5.77 8.32
CA LEU A 68 13.90 -5.91 7.31
C LEU A 68 15.02 -4.86 7.47
N GLY A 69 15.06 -4.19 8.62
CA GLY A 69 16.06 -3.19 8.98
C GLY A 69 15.70 -1.75 8.60
N TYR A 70 14.56 -1.49 7.96
CA TYR A 70 14.22 -0.14 7.49
C TYR A 70 13.51 0.70 8.54
N GLN A 71 13.99 1.92 8.73
CA GLN A 71 13.33 2.96 9.51
C GLN A 71 12.40 3.78 8.61
N TYR A 72 11.24 4.15 9.13
CA TYR A 72 10.22 4.89 8.40
C TYR A 72 10.25 6.37 8.80
N TYR A 73 10.37 7.23 7.80
CA TYR A 73 10.39 8.68 7.97
C TYR A 73 9.22 9.30 7.21
N LYS A 74 8.34 10.00 7.92
CA LYS A 74 7.31 10.84 7.30
C LYS A 74 7.91 12.20 7.00
N ILE A 75 7.92 12.59 5.73
CA ILE A 75 8.49 13.84 5.25
C ILE A 75 7.37 14.70 4.67
N PHE A 76 7.39 15.98 5.03
CA PHE A 76 6.51 17.01 4.52
C PHE A 76 7.34 18.11 3.89
N PHE A 77 6.94 18.54 2.69
CA PHE A 77 7.54 19.64 1.96
C PHE A 77 6.51 20.71 1.68
N LYS A 78 6.91 21.96 1.93
CA LYS A 78 6.22 23.15 1.47
C LYS A 78 7.12 23.83 0.46
N PHE A 79 6.56 24.15 -0.69
CA PHE A 79 7.26 24.83 -1.76
C PHE A 79 6.81 26.28 -1.87
N ASN A 80 7.62 27.07 -2.56
CA ASN A 80 7.29 28.43 -2.94
C ASN A 80 7.53 28.61 -4.44
N LYS A 81 6.63 29.34 -5.11
CA LYS A 81 6.75 29.71 -6.54
C LYS A 81 7.01 28.53 -7.49
N ILE A 82 6.43 27.35 -7.22
CA ILE A 82 6.50 26.22 -8.16
C ILE A 82 5.44 26.35 -9.26
N THR A 83 5.82 26.01 -10.49
CA THR A 83 4.88 25.83 -11.60
C THR A 83 4.39 24.38 -11.62
N ALA A 84 3.30 24.10 -12.35
CA ALA A 84 2.81 22.74 -12.56
C ALA A 84 3.87 21.81 -13.19
N GLU A 85 4.79 22.35 -14.00
CA GLU A 85 5.88 21.59 -14.58
C GLU A 85 6.91 21.16 -13.52
N ILE A 86 7.28 22.08 -12.62
CA ILE A 86 8.19 21.79 -11.51
C ILE A 86 7.56 20.81 -10.54
N GLU A 87 6.28 20.99 -10.20
CA GLU A 87 5.54 20.05 -9.36
C GLU A 87 5.57 18.63 -9.96
N LYS A 88 5.31 18.50 -11.27
CA LYS A 88 5.39 17.24 -11.98
C LYS A 88 6.79 16.61 -11.87
N LYS A 89 7.86 17.40 -12.05
CA LYS A 89 9.25 16.91 -11.92
C LYS A 89 9.55 16.40 -10.51
N ILE A 90 9.07 17.10 -9.48
CA ILE A 90 9.19 16.68 -8.07
C ILE A 90 8.45 15.37 -7.83
N ILE A 91 7.21 15.26 -8.29
CA ILE A 91 6.39 14.04 -8.16
C ILE A 91 7.06 12.86 -8.88
N ASP A 92 7.57 13.09 -10.10
CA ASP A 92 8.25 12.05 -10.88
C ASP A 92 9.57 11.61 -10.22
N TYR A 93 10.34 12.53 -9.64
CA TYR A 93 11.54 12.21 -8.85
C TYR A 93 11.21 11.31 -7.66
N LEU A 94 10.22 11.71 -6.83
CA LEU A 94 9.80 10.94 -5.66
C LEU A 94 9.15 9.60 -6.03
N ARG A 95 8.47 9.52 -7.18
CA ARG A 95 7.87 8.27 -7.68
C ARG A 95 8.93 7.25 -8.10
N ASN A 96 10.04 7.70 -8.68
CA ASN A 96 11.10 6.83 -9.18
C ASN A 96 12.10 6.44 -8.09
N GLU A 97 12.10 7.14 -6.96
CA GLU A 97 12.91 6.82 -5.80
C GLU A 97 12.37 5.57 -5.07
N LYS A 98 13.19 4.51 -5.03
CA LYS A 98 12.78 3.20 -4.47
C LYS A 98 12.50 3.23 -2.97
N SER A 99 13.15 4.15 -2.25
CA SER A 99 12.96 4.33 -0.81
C SER A 99 11.66 5.08 -0.47
N CYS A 100 10.99 5.69 -1.45
CA CYS A 100 9.79 6.49 -1.26
C CYS A 100 8.49 5.67 -1.40
N ALA A 101 7.53 5.96 -0.53
CA ALA A 101 6.19 5.38 -0.53
C ALA A 101 5.14 6.39 -0.06
N ASN A 102 3.86 6.09 -0.26
CA ASN A 102 2.74 6.88 0.29
C ASN A 102 2.77 8.39 -0.04
N LEU A 103 3.24 8.75 -1.23
CA LEU A 103 3.21 10.12 -1.73
C LEU A 103 1.78 10.65 -1.81
N ARG A 104 1.56 11.88 -1.34
CA ARG A 104 0.31 12.64 -1.44
C ARG A 104 0.64 14.09 -1.75
N VAL A 105 -0.13 14.65 -2.69
CA VAL A 105 -0.24 16.11 -2.89
C VAL A 105 -1.39 16.60 -2.01
N MET A 106 -1.21 17.74 -1.37
CA MET A 106 -2.08 18.26 -0.31
C MET A 106 -2.21 19.77 -0.45
N GLU A 107 -3.25 20.33 0.14
CA GLU A 107 -3.41 21.78 0.32
C GLU A 107 -3.28 22.12 1.81
N GLY A 108 -2.71 23.29 2.11
CA GLY A 108 -2.54 23.80 3.47
C GLY A 108 -1.08 24.06 3.85
N ALA A 109 -0.71 23.66 5.07
CA ALA A 109 0.60 23.94 5.67
C ALA A 109 1.78 23.28 4.92
N TYR A 110 1.52 22.24 4.13
CA TYR A 110 2.48 21.56 3.27
C TYR A 110 1.80 21.18 1.96
N ASP A 111 2.56 21.11 0.87
CA ASP A 111 2.04 20.79 -0.46
C ASP A 111 2.21 19.31 -0.80
N ILE A 112 3.26 18.68 -0.27
CA ILE A 112 3.54 17.25 -0.48
C ILE A 112 3.90 16.57 0.83
N CYS A 113 3.40 15.35 1.02
CA CYS A 113 3.91 14.44 2.04
C CYS A 113 4.18 13.04 1.49
N PHE A 114 5.21 12.37 2.00
CA PHE A 114 5.56 11.01 1.62
C PHE A 114 6.26 10.29 2.78
N VAL A 115 6.50 9.00 2.60
CA VAL A 115 7.26 8.16 3.52
C VAL A 115 8.56 7.78 2.83
N ALA A 116 9.70 8.06 3.45
CA ALA A 116 11.00 7.53 3.04
C ALA A 116 11.40 6.38 3.98
N MET A 117 11.98 5.32 3.42
CA MET A 117 12.42 4.13 4.16
C MET A 117 13.90 3.89 3.93
N HIS A 118 14.71 4.00 4.98
CA HIS A 118 16.15 3.76 4.90
C HIS A 118 16.62 2.90 6.07
N ARG A 119 17.61 2.03 5.82
CA ARG A 119 18.23 1.20 6.87
C ARG A 119 19.07 2.02 7.86
N PHE A 120 19.73 3.04 7.33
CA PHE A 120 20.62 3.92 8.09
C PHE A 120 20.28 5.39 7.80
N PRO A 121 20.49 6.29 8.79
CA PRO A 121 20.31 7.73 8.59
C PRO A 121 21.14 8.30 7.43
N SER A 122 22.28 7.70 7.11
CA SER A 122 23.14 8.09 5.99
C SER A 122 22.42 8.00 4.64
N GLY A 123 21.67 6.92 4.39
CA GLY A 123 20.92 6.76 3.13
C GLY A 123 19.81 7.80 2.99
N LEU A 124 19.17 8.18 4.10
CA LEU A 124 18.18 9.26 4.10
C LEU A 124 18.84 10.61 3.80
N LYS A 125 20.00 10.88 4.40
CA LYS A 125 20.79 12.09 4.14
C LYS A 125 21.17 12.18 2.66
N GLU A 126 21.65 11.10 2.06
CA GLU A 126 22.01 11.03 0.63
C GLU A 126 20.81 11.36 -0.26
N PHE A 127 19.67 10.71 -0.02
CA PHE A 127 18.43 10.99 -0.73
C PHE A 127 18.02 12.47 -0.61
N LEU A 128 18.01 13.03 0.60
CA LEU A 128 17.62 14.43 0.82
C LEU A 128 18.59 15.41 0.15
N SER A 129 19.90 15.16 0.21
CA SER A 129 20.88 15.96 -0.52
C SER A 129 20.63 15.94 -2.03
N GLY A 130 20.35 14.76 -2.59
CA GLY A 130 19.96 14.62 -3.99
C GLY A 130 18.70 15.44 -4.32
N PHE A 131 17.69 15.39 -3.47
CA PHE A 131 16.48 16.20 -3.62
C PHE A 131 16.79 17.70 -3.59
N TYR A 132 17.59 18.16 -2.63
CA TYR A 132 17.96 19.57 -2.48
C TYR A 132 18.77 20.10 -3.66
N ASN A 133 19.67 19.31 -4.22
CA ASN A 133 20.45 19.71 -5.39
C ASN A 133 19.55 19.98 -6.61
N ASN A 134 18.44 19.24 -6.74
CA ASN A 134 17.52 19.38 -7.87
C ASN A 134 16.41 20.42 -7.63
N PHE A 135 15.91 20.52 -6.38
CA PHE A 135 14.67 21.26 -6.08
C PHE A 135 14.76 22.17 -4.85
N GLY A 136 15.95 22.30 -4.24
CA GLY A 136 16.15 23.04 -2.98
C GLY A 136 15.78 24.52 -3.07
N SER A 137 15.96 25.14 -4.24
CA SER A 137 15.58 26.54 -4.48
C SER A 137 14.07 26.79 -4.40
N TYR A 138 13.25 25.76 -4.62
CA TYR A 138 11.80 25.84 -4.50
C TYR A 138 11.30 25.48 -3.10
N LEU A 139 12.13 24.87 -2.27
CA LEU A 139 11.71 24.34 -0.98
C LEU A 139 11.73 25.45 0.07
N MET A 140 10.55 25.80 0.56
CA MET A 140 10.38 26.80 1.61
C MET A 140 10.51 26.18 3.00
N GLN A 141 9.93 25.01 3.21
CA GLN A 141 9.93 24.35 4.51
C GLN A 141 9.95 22.82 4.37
N LYS A 142 10.67 22.17 5.28
CA LYS A 142 10.64 20.72 5.49
C LYS A 142 10.25 20.41 6.92
N SER A 143 9.35 19.45 7.10
CA SER A 143 9.21 18.72 8.37
C SER A 143 9.49 17.23 8.18
N MET A 144 10.11 16.62 9.18
CA MET A 144 10.48 15.21 9.16
C MET A 144 10.18 14.57 10.51
N HIS A 145 9.51 13.43 10.48
CA HIS A 145 9.10 12.71 11.68
C HIS A 145 9.43 11.24 11.53
N THR A 146 9.98 10.63 12.57
CA THR A 146 10.13 9.17 12.64
C THR A 146 8.77 8.55 12.93
N ILE A 147 8.37 7.55 12.15
CA ILE A 147 7.13 6.81 12.40
C ILE A 147 7.46 5.69 13.39
N ILE A 148 6.85 5.72 14.57
CA ILE A 148 7.01 4.68 15.61
C ILE A 148 5.95 3.58 15.50
N ALA A 149 4.76 3.92 15.01
CA ALA A 149 3.68 2.99 14.76
C ALA A 149 2.75 3.54 13.67
N SER A 150 2.22 2.65 12.84
CA SER A 150 1.19 2.96 11.86
C SER A 150 -0.10 2.23 12.23
N HIS A 151 -1.21 2.97 12.25
CA HIS A 151 -2.53 2.41 12.49
C HIS A 151 -3.36 2.45 11.20
N LYS A 152 -3.70 1.29 10.66
CA LYS A 152 -4.64 1.17 9.55
C LYS A 152 -6.03 0.87 10.11
N LEU A 153 -6.99 1.70 9.74
CA LEU A 153 -8.41 1.49 10.04
C LEU A 153 -9.14 1.03 8.78
N ASN A 154 -10.13 0.17 8.95
CA ASN A 154 -11.02 -0.20 7.86
C ASN A 154 -11.95 0.96 7.47
N GLN A 155 -12.32 0.99 6.19
CA GLN A 155 -13.16 2.02 5.58
C GLN A 155 -14.64 1.80 5.89
N LYS A 156 -15.08 2.25 7.08
CA LYS A 156 -16.49 2.14 7.52
C LYS A 156 -17.49 2.89 6.65
N ILE A 157 -17.03 3.83 5.81
CA ILE A 157 -17.88 4.48 4.80
C ILE A 157 -18.45 3.48 3.78
N LEU A 158 -17.78 2.33 3.58
CA LEU A 158 -18.25 1.28 2.69
C LEU A 158 -19.48 0.58 3.25
N PHE A 159 -19.44 0.21 4.53
CA PHE A 159 -20.51 -0.47 5.23
C PHE A 159 -20.39 -0.25 6.75
N PRO A 160 -21.49 0.07 7.46
CA PRO A 160 -21.46 0.21 8.92
C PRO A 160 -21.13 -1.14 9.57
N GLY A 161 -20.04 -1.19 10.30
CA GLY A 161 -19.54 -2.40 10.95
C GLY A 161 -18.52 -2.08 12.04
N LYS A 162 -17.91 -3.13 12.61
CA LYS A 162 -16.88 -2.97 13.65
C LYS A 162 -15.66 -2.22 13.11
N THR A 163 -15.07 -1.37 13.95
CA THR A 163 -13.73 -0.84 13.66
C THR A 163 -12.72 -1.98 13.77
N VAL A 164 -12.06 -2.29 12.67
CA VAL A 164 -10.89 -3.17 12.64
C VAL A 164 -9.65 -2.29 12.51
N LYS A 165 -8.74 -2.42 13.46
CA LYS A 165 -7.46 -1.70 13.52
C LYS A 165 -6.34 -2.71 13.33
N SER A 166 -5.50 -2.48 12.33
CA SER A 166 -4.21 -3.16 12.19
C SER A 166 -3.11 -2.19 12.60
N ILE A 167 -2.15 -2.67 13.38
CA ILE A 167 -1.04 -1.88 13.90
C ILE A 167 0.25 -2.47 13.38
N LEU A 168 1.07 -1.64 12.74
CA LEU A 168 2.47 -1.97 12.46
C LEU A 168 3.33 -1.16 13.41
N TYR A 169 4.14 -1.85 14.20
CA TYR A 169 5.14 -1.22 15.05
C TYR A 169 6.43 -1.04 14.26
N HIS A 170 6.92 0.20 14.27
CA HIS A 170 8.11 0.66 13.55
C HIS A 170 9.22 1.17 14.48
N GLY A 171 8.91 1.33 15.78
CA GLY A 171 9.82 1.90 16.78
C GLY A 171 11.07 1.06 17.06
N LYS A 172 11.06 -0.22 16.67
CA LYS A 172 12.25 -1.07 16.69
C LYS A 172 12.40 -1.76 15.35
N THR A 173 13.61 -1.71 14.79
CA THR A 173 13.96 -2.50 13.62
C THR A 173 14.56 -3.83 14.04
N SER A 174 14.36 -4.85 13.20
CA SER A 174 15.10 -6.10 13.26
C SER A 174 15.78 -6.34 11.91
N ASN A 175 16.79 -7.21 11.88
CA ASN A 175 17.49 -7.57 10.65
C ASN A 175 17.10 -8.98 10.23
N TYR A 176 15.81 -9.20 9.94
CA TYR A 176 15.40 -10.46 9.33
C TYR A 176 16.06 -10.56 7.95
N SER A 177 16.86 -11.61 7.76
CA SER A 177 17.51 -11.89 6.49
C SER A 177 16.52 -12.60 5.58
N LEU A 178 16.08 -11.93 4.53
CA LEU A 178 15.26 -12.55 3.49
C LEU A 178 16.17 -13.36 2.58
N ASP A 179 15.88 -14.63 2.41
CA ASP A 179 16.52 -15.41 1.36
C ASP A 179 15.91 -15.10 -0.02
N LYS A 180 16.46 -15.75 -1.06
CA LYS A 180 16.00 -15.56 -2.45
C LYS A 180 14.53 -15.92 -2.64
N ILE A 181 14.05 -16.94 -1.94
CA ILE A 181 12.67 -17.44 -2.05
C ILE A 181 11.72 -16.46 -1.36
N ASP A 182 12.07 -15.98 -0.16
CA ASP A 182 11.29 -14.97 0.57
C ASP A 182 11.13 -13.70 -0.27
N LEU A 183 12.20 -13.23 -0.91
CA LEU A 183 12.17 -12.07 -1.80
C LEU A 183 11.24 -12.30 -3.00
N GLN A 184 11.26 -13.49 -3.60
CA GLN A 184 10.37 -13.84 -4.71
C GLN A 184 8.90 -13.89 -4.27
N ILE A 185 8.62 -14.49 -3.11
CA ILE A 185 7.28 -14.54 -2.51
C ILE A 185 6.77 -13.12 -2.26
N ILE A 186 7.56 -12.29 -1.56
CA ILE A 186 7.19 -10.91 -1.23
C ILE A 186 6.96 -10.09 -2.50
N LYS A 187 7.83 -10.22 -3.51
CA LYS A 187 7.69 -9.52 -4.80
C LYS A 187 6.41 -9.90 -5.53
N LYS A 188 6.01 -11.18 -5.48
CA LYS A 188 4.77 -11.62 -6.12
C LYS A 188 3.54 -11.18 -5.33
N LEU A 189 3.58 -11.27 -4.00
CA LEU A 189 2.48 -10.84 -3.12
C LEU A 189 2.31 -9.32 -3.05
N SER A 190 3.36 -8.53 -3.31
CA SER A 190 3.26 -7.07 -3.34
C SER A 190 2.46 -6.56 -4.55
N THR A 191 2.49 -7.30 -5.66
CA THR A 191 1.79 -6.95 -6.92
C THR A 191 0.48 -7.68 -7.10
N GLN A 192 0.36 -8.91 -6.59
CA GLN A 192 -0.83 -9.74 -6.72
C GLN A 192 -1.13 -10.45 -5.39
N ALA A 193 -1.63 -9.70 -4.42
CA ALA A 193 -1.85 -10.24 -3.07
C ALA A 193 -2.82 -11.43 -3.02
N ARG A 194 -3.65 -11.67 -4.05
CA ARG A 194 -4.61 -12.78 -4.11
C ARG A 194 -4.18 -13.97 -4.99
N ILE A 195 -2.92 -14.04 -5.40
CA ILE A 195 -2.41 -15.21 -6.15
C ILE A 195 -2.69 -16.51 -5.37
N ARG A 196 -3.12 -17.57 -6.08
CA ARG A 196 -3.35 -18.89 -5.46
C ARG A 196 -2.01 -19.48 -5.04
N LEU A 197 -1.98 -20.23 -3.94
CA LEU A 197 -0.74 -20.80 -3.42
C LEU A 197 -0.02 -21.70 -4.45
N ILE A 198 -0.78 -22.49 -5.20
CA ILE A 198 -0.28 -23.34 -6.30
C ILE A 198 0.35 -22.48 -7.42
N GLU A 199 -0.30 -21.39 -7.82
CA GLU A 199 0.23 -20.49 -8.85
C GLU A 199 1.48 -19.76 -8.36
N LEU A 200 1.52 -19.39 -7.08
CA LEU A 200 2.69 -18.78 -6.46
C LEU A 200 3.87 -19.74 -6.47
N SER A 201 3.66 -20.98 -6.02
CA SER A 201 4.61 -22.09 -6.04
C SER A 201 5.18 -22.32 -7.45
N MET A 202 4.30 -22.47 -8.45
CA MET A 202 4.72 -22.65 -9.85
C MET A 202 5.54 -21.46 -10.35
N ALA A 203 5.19 -20.24 -9.96
CA ALA A 203 5.89 -19.03 -10.37
C ALA A 203 7.30 -18.89 -9.75
N ILE A 204 7.50 -19.41 -8.54
CA ILE A 204 8.80 -19.38 -7.83
C ILE A 204 9.60 -20.68 -7.99
N LYS A 205 9.00 -21.72 -8.58
CA LYS A 205 9.56 -23.08 -8.76
C LYS A 205 9.86 -23.80 -7.44
N GLU A 206 9.03 -23.58 -6.41
CA GLU A 206 9.17 -24.19 -5.07
C GLU A 206 7.87 -24.89 -4.64
N ASP A 207 7.95 -25.87 -3.75
CA ASP A 207 6.76 -26.57 -3.21
C ASP A 207 5.85 -25.61 -2.42
N PRO A 208 4.53 -25.60 -2.65
CA PRO A 208 3.59 -24.70 -1.96
C PRO A 208 3.51 -24.91 -0.44
N ASN A 209 3.92 -26.07 0.08
CA ASN A 209 3.79 -26.44 1.50
C ASN A 209 5.05 -26.14 2.33
N LEU A 210 6.18 -25.78 1.71
CA LEU A 210 7.47 -25.65 2.43
C LEU A 210 7.57 -24.42 3.37
N ARG A 211 6.67 -23.43 3.28
CA ARG A 211 6.80 -22.16 4.06
C ARG A 211 5.52 -21.56 4.62
N VAL A 212 4.40 -22.29 4.64
CA VAL A 212 3.16 -21.80 5.25
C VAL A 212 3.21 -22.04 6.77
N ILE A 213 4.12 -21.35 7.46
CA ILE A 213 4.12 -21.28 8.92
C ILE A 213 4.25 -19.80 9.30
N GLY A 214 3.20 -19.24 9.91
CA GLY A 214 3.22 -17.89 10.46
C GLY A 214 2.17 -16.93 9.89
N GLN A 215 0.89 -17.31 9.89
CA GLN A 215 -0.17 -16.31 10.09
C GLN A 215 -0.36 -16.16 11.60
N VAL A 216 0.21 -15.09 12.16
CA VAL A 216 -0.26 -14.45 13.39
C VAL A 216 -0.35 -12.96 13.09
#